data_AF-X0WDE8-F1
#
_entry.id   AF-X0WDE8-F1
#
_cell.length_a   1.000
_cell.length_b   1.000
_cell.length_c   1.000
_cell.angle_alpha   90.00
_cell.angle_beta   90.00
_cell.angle_gamma   90.00
#
_symmetry.space_group_name_H-M   'P 1'
#
loop_
_entity.id
_entity.type
_entity.pdbx_description
1 polymer ?
#
loop_
_entity_poly.entity_id
_entity_poly.type
_entity_poly.pdbx_seq_one_letter_code
_entity_poly.pdbx_strand_id
1 'polypeptide(L)'
;QRDAFFKIVPKSEVNRKAIRTALEGRRADFIIEGDDFIVVGENALLMANERNLNARRPMSKGVLSPQEKSSLPILKLIIKSLIGVGGGNTNLVFSVPADPVDDSFDIHYHTEMLKAYIKEMGFIPTPLNEGFAIAFSELLNDNLTGICVSWGAGLVNIAVCYEGDPVIQFALTKGGDWIDQSVGKAIDLNPTMIQIEKEEGNIDIINPVGKIQEAISVYYGILIDYALDNILFELERSKLPAFREA
;
A
#
# COMPACT_ATOMS: atom_id res chain seq x y z
N GLN A 1 -1.22 10.77 1.48
CA GLN A 1 0.26 10.89 1.65
C GLN A 1 0.88 9.64 1.01
N ARG A 2 1.90 9.78 0.16
CA ARG A 2 2.52 8.65 -0.56
C ARG A 2 3.51 7.89 0.34
N ASP A 3 3.65 6.58 0.14
CA ASP A 3 4.59 5.75 0.88
C ASP A 3 6.02 5.87 0.33
N ALA A 4 6.66 7.01 0.58
CA ALA A 4 8.01 7.29 0.10
C ALA A 4 8.80 8.13 1.10
N PHE A 5 10.13 7.94 1.11
CA PHE A 5 11.05 8.78 1.86
C PHE A 5 12.34 9.06 1.09
N PHE A 6 12.94 10.21 1.36
CA PHE A 6 14.17 10.68 0.73
C PHE A 6 15.10 11.29 1.79
N LYS A 7 16.33 10.77 1.88
CA LYS A 7 17.32 11.22 2.86
C LYS A 7 18.22 12.31 2.26
N ILE A 8 18.31 13.45 2.94
CA ILE A 8 19.20 14.56 2.62
C ILE A 8 20.22 14.70 3.74
N VAL A 9 21.51 14.55 3.42
CA VAL A 9 22.63 14.71 4.35
C VAL A 9 23.21 16.12 4.22
N PRO A 10 23.15 16.97 5.26
CA PRO A 10 23.73 18.32 5.20
C PRO A 10 25.26 18.26 5.15
N LYS A 11 25.85 19.15 4.35
CA LYS A 11 27.31 19.26 4.23
C LYS A 11 27.95 20.23 5.23
N SER A 12 27.13 21.10 5.84
CA SER A 12 27.56 22.11 6.82
C SER A 12 26.35 22.63 7.60
N GLU A 13 26.60 23.36 8.69
CA GLU A 13 25.53 23.96 9.50
C GLU A 13 24.73 25.04 8.72
N VAL A 14 25.40 25.80 7.85
CA VAL A 14 24.75 26.76 6.95
C VAL A 14 23.86 26.02 5.95
N ASN A 15 24.34 24.92 5.39
CA ASN A 15 23.57 24.09 4.48
C ASN A 15 22.37 23.43 5.18
N ARG A 16 22.50 23.04 6.46
CA ARG A 16 21.39 22.53 7.27
C ARG A 16 20.26 23.54 7.41
N LYS A 17 20.57 24.80 7.72
CA LYS A 17 19.57 25.87 7.83
C LYS A 17 18.88 26.12 6.48
N ALA A 18 19.66 26.16 5.39
CA ALA A 18 19.12 26.33 4.04
C ALA A 18 18.19 25.17 3.63
N ILE A 19 18.56 23.92 3.91
CA ILE A 19 17.73 22.74 3.65
C ILE A 19 16.41 22.86 4.42
N ARG A 20 16.44 23.17 5.72
CA ARG A 20 15.23 23.34 6.53
C ARG A 20 14.30 24.40 5.92
N THR A 21 14.81 25.60 5.63
CA THR A 21 14.00 26.68 5.04
C THR A 21 13.42 26.30 3.68
N ALA A 22 14.18 25.56 2.85
CA ALA A 22 13.69 25.08 1.56
C ALA A 22 12.55 24.05 1.72
N LEU A 23 12.69 23.11 2.66
CA LEU A 23 11.66 22.11 2.96
C LEU A 23 10.39 22.74 3.53
N GLU A 24 10.54 23.67 4.47
CA GLU A 24 9.42 24.46 5.04
C GLU A 24 8.72 25.29 3.96
N GLY A 25 9.49 25.94 3.07
CA GLY A 25 8.96 26.70 1.94
C GLY A 25 8.18 25.85 0.94
N ARG A 26 8.59 24.59 0.73
CA ARG A 26 7.87 23.60 -0.09
C ARG A 26 6.68 22.96 0.66
N ARG A 27 6.47 23.27 1.94
CA ARG A 27 5.53 22.58 2.83
C ARG A 27 5.73 21.05 2.79
N ALA A 28 6.99 20.63 2.70
CA ALA A 28 7.34 19.23 2.72
C ALA A 28 7.25 18.68 4.14
N ASP A 29 6.69 17.48 4.29
CA ASP A 29 6.77 16.74 5.53
C ASP A 29 8.18 16.15 5.66
N PHE A 30 8.87 16.42 6.75
CA PHE A 30 10.20 15.88 7.00
C PHE A 30 10.48 15.65 8.49
N ILE A 31 11.39 14.72 8.75
CA ILE A 31 11.91 14.36 10.06
C ILE A 31 13.40 14.70 10.09
N ILE A 32 13.92 15.05 11.27
CA ILE A 32 15.36 15.22 11.47
C ILE A 32 15.86 14.06 12.34
N GLU A 33 16.76 13.25 11.78
CA GLU A 33 17.42 12.15 12.47
C GLU A 33 18.91 12.48 12.61
N GLY A 34 19.35 12.85 13.82
CA GLY A 34 20.68 13.40 14.04
C GLY A 34 20.87 14.73 13.28
N ASP A 35 21.73 14.70 12.27
CA ASP A 35 21.95 15.83 11.36
C ASP A 35 21.21 15.70 10.03
N ASP A 36 20.65 14.54 9.71
CA ASP A 36 20.06 14.26 8.42
C ASP A 36 18.57 14.65 8.36
N PHE A 37 18.11 15.04 7.18
CA PHE A 37 16.69 15.27 6.91
C PHE A 37 16.12 14.07 6.17
N ILE A 38 15.01 13.54 6.67
CA ILE A 38 14.24 12.49 6.02
C ILE A 38 12.94 13.13 5.56
N VAL A 39 12.86 13.44 4.28
CA VAL A 39 11.64 13.94 3.63
C VAL A 39 10.73 12.75 3.40
N VAL A 40 9.43 12.91 3.64
CA VAL A 40 8.43 11.85 3.45
C VAL A 40 7.32 12.29 2.50
N GLY A 41 6.62 11.32 1.91
CA GLY A 41 5.46 11.58 1.05
C GLY A 41 5.82 11.97 -0.38
N GLU A 42 4.94 12.75 -1.00
CA GLU A 42 5.04 13.17 -2.40
C GLU A 42 6.31 13.98 -2.68
N ASN A 43 6.70 14.85 -1.75
CA ASN A 43 7.95 15.61 -1.84
C ASN A 43 9.19 14.70 -1.89
N ALA A 44 9.14 13.51 -1.25
CA ALA A 44 10.23 12.55 -1.33
C ALA A 44 10.35 11.92 -2.73
N LEU A 45 9.22 11.62 -3.38
CA LEU A 45 9.18 11.11 -4.75
C LEU A 45 9.73 12.15 -5.73
N LEU A 46 9.23 13.39 -5.64
CA LEU A 46 9.69 14.50 -6.49
C LEU A 46 11.19 14.73 -6.36
N MET A 47 11.72 14.75 -5.13
CA MET A 47 13.15 14.95 -4.88
C MET A 47 14.03 13.78 -5.32
N ALA A 48 13.52 12.55 -5.31
CA ALA A 48 14.21 11.40 -5.87
C ALA A 48 14.33 11.53 -7.39
N ASN A 49 13.22 11.89 -8.05
CA ASN A 49 13.15 12.10 -9.49
C ASN A 49 14.04 13.28 -9.95
N GLU A 50 13.99 14.43 -9.26
CA GLU A 50 14.88 15.59 -9.52
C GLU A 50 16.37 15.21 -9.51
N ARG A 51 16.73 14.12 -8.81
CA ARG A 51 18.10 13.63 -8.67
C ARG A 51 18.41 12.38 -9.50
N ASN A 52 17.49 11.90 -10.33
CA ASN A 52 17.59 10.63 -11.05
C ASN A 52 17.93 9.45 -10.11
N LEU A 53 17.36 9.45 -8.91
CA LEU A 53 17.50 8.37 -7.93
C LEU A 53 16.16 7.64 -7.78
N ASN A 54 16.21 6.35 -7.44
CA ASN A 54 15.01 5.61 -7.10
C ASN A 54 14.47 6.08 -5.74
N ALA A 55 13.18 6.39 -5.69
CA ALA A 55 12.52 6.71 -4.43
C ALA A 55 12.54 5.47 -3.51
N ARG A 56 12.79 5.69 -2.22
CA ARG A 56 12.78 4.63 -1.23
C ARG A 56 11.41 4.55 -0.58
N ARG A 57 10.89 3.33 -0.41
CA ARG A 57 9.59 3.06 0.23
C ARG A 57 9.82 2.29 1.53
N PRO A 58 9.23 2.72 2.66
CA PRO A 58 9.38 2.00 3.93
C PRO A 58 8.56 0.71 3.94
N MET A 59 7.52 0.59 3.11
CA MET A 59 6.81 -0.66 2.85
C MET A 59 7.13 -1.23 1.47
N SER A 60 7.10 -2.56 1.37
CA SER A 60 7.23 -3.31 0.13
C SER A 60 6.29 -4.51 0.21
N LYS A 61 5.53 -4.78 -0.86
CA LYS A 61 4.52 -5.86 -0.90
C LYS A 61 3.53 -5.82 0.28
N GLY A 62 3.08 -4.62 0.66
CA GLY A 62 2.11 -4.42 1.74
C GLY A 62 2.63 -4.67 3.17
N VAL A 63 3.91 -4.97 3.34
CA VAL A 63 4.57 -5.14 4.65
C VAL A 63 5.80 -4.25 4.78
N LEU A 64 6.36 -4.15 5.98
CA LEU A 64 7.57 -3.35 6.20
C LEU A 64 8.77 -3.96 5.49
N SER A 65 9.52 -3.14 4.76
CA SER A 65 10.69 -3.59 4.01
C SER A 65 11.78 -4.13 4.97
N PRO A 66 12.14 -5.43 4.90
CA PRO A 66 13.15 -6.01 5.80
C PRO A 66 14.56 -5.43 5.57
N GLN A 67 14.80 -4.84 4.39
CA GLN A 67 16.11 -4.34 4.00
C GLN A 67 16.46 -2.97 4.62
N GLU A 68 15.50 -2.29 5.26
CA GLU A 68 15.68 -0.93 5.80
C GLU A 68 15.46 -0.88 7.32
N LYS A 69 16.53 -1.02 8.11
CA LYS A 69 16.47 -0.81 9.58
C LYS A 69 15.96 0.58 9.97
N SER A 70 16.12 1.56 9.07
CA SER A 70 15.68 2.95 9.18
C SER A 70 14.18 3.17 8.92
N SER A 71 13.46 2.20 8.32
CA SER A 71 12.04 2.39 7.94
C SER A 71 11.08 2.44 9.12
N LEU A 72 11.42 1.76 10.23
CA LEU A 72 10.54 1.65 11.39
C LEU A 72 10.34 2.97 12.15
N PRO A 73 11.40 3.73 12.52
CA PRO A 73 11.23 5.04 13.12
C PRO A 73 10.47 6.03 12.22
N ILE A 74 10.73 5.99 10.91
CA ILE A 74 10.07 6.85 9.93
C ILE A 74 8.57 6.54 9.89
N LEU A 75 8.20 5.26 9.77
CA LEU A 75 6.80 4.84 9.76
C LEU A 75 6.07 5.28 11.03
N LYS A 76 6.69 5.07 12.20
CA LYS A 76 6.11 5.48 13.49
C LYS A 76 5.83 6.99 13.53
N LEU A 77 6.73 7.80 12.98
CA LEU A 77 6.59 9.24 12.91
C LEU A 77 5.52 9.68 11.92
N ILE A 78 5.44 9.04 10.74
CA ILE A 78 4.36 9.27 9.77
C ILE A 78 3.00 8.97 10.41
N ILE A 79 2.86 7.78 11.02
CA ILE A 79 1.62 7.39 11.71
C ILE A 79 1.27 8.42 12.79
N LYS A 80 2.21 8.77 13.67
CA LYS A 80 1.98 9.76 14.73
C LYS A 80 1.58 11.12 14.19
N SER A 81 2.14 11.55 13.07
CA SER A 81 1.77 12.81 12.41
C SER A 81 0.36 12.78 11.86
N LEU A 82 -0.12 11.61 11.41
CA LEU A 82 -1.45 11.42 10.85
C LEU A 82 -2.54 11.32 11.92
N ILE A 83 -2.32 10.50 12.95
CA ILE A 83 -3.35 10.17 13.95
C ILE A 83 -3.22 10.98 15.24
N GLY A 84 -2.08 11.64 15.47
CA GLY A 84 -1.81 12.39 16.69
C GLY A 84 -1.56 11.50 17.91
N VAL A 85 -2.04 11.96 19.07
CA VAL A 85 -1.91 11.26 20.36
C VAL A 85 -3.32 11.03 20.92
N GLY A 86 -3.62 9.79 21.25
CA GLY A 86 -4.91 9.37 21.78
C GLY A 86 -5.05 9.66 23.29
N GLY A 87 -6.29 9.68 23.76
CA GLY A 87 -6.63 9.95 25.16
C GLY A 87 -6.57 8.73 26.10
N GLY A 88 -5.96 7.63 25.69
CA GLY A 88 -5.87 6.36 26.43
C GLY A 88 -7.11 5.45 26.29
N ASN A 89 -8.29 6.03 26.05
CA ASN A 89 -9.56 5.30 25.87
C ASN A 89 -10.15 5.44 24.45
N THR A 90 -9.34 5.90 23.49
CA THR A 90 -9.79 6.12 22.11
C THR A 90 -9.55 4.87 21.28
N ASN A 91 -10.61 4.27 20.74
CA ASN A 91 -10.47 3.15 19.79
C ASN A 91 -9.92 3.66 18.45
N LEU A 92 -8.99 2.90 17.88
CA LEU A 92 -8.46 3.13 16.53
C LEU A 92 -8.54 1.83 15.75
N VAL A 93 -9.32 1.83 14.67
CA VAL A 93 -9.39 0.71 13.73
C VAL A 93 -8.41 0.98 12.59
N PHE A 94 -7.61 -0.03 12.23
CA PHE A 94 -6.68 0.06 11.10
C PHE A 94 -6.77 -1.22 10.28
N SER A 95 -6.64 -1.09 8.95
CA SER A 95 -6.68 -2.25 8.06
C SER A 95 -5.36 -3.03 8.11
N VAL A 96 -5.47 -4.35 7.98
CA VAL A 96 -4.35 -5.27 7.81
C VAL A 96 -4.60 -6.17 6.60
N PRO A 97 -3.56 -6.49 5.82
CA PRO A 97 -3.72 -7.41 4.69
C PRO A 97 -4.11 -8.81 5.18
N ALA A 98 -4.73 -9.57 4.29
CA ALA A 98 -4.95 -11.00 4.49
C ALA A 98 -3.67 -11.80 4.18
N ASP A 99 -3.60 -13.05 4.64
CA ASP A 99 -2.49 -13.93 4.27
C ASP A 99 -2.43 -14.15 2.76
N PRO A 100 -1.26 -13.94 2.13
CA PRO A 100 -1.10 -14.13 0.71
C PRO A 100 -1.05 -15.63 0.39
N VAL A 101 -1.76 -16.04 -0.65
CA VAL A 101 -1.80 -17.44 -1.08
C VAL A 101 -0.65 -17.81 -2.02
N ASP A 102 0.05 -16.83 -2.56
CA ASP A 102 1.06 -16.99 -3.62
C ASP A 102 2.49 -16.62 -3.20
N ASP A 103 2.71 -16.28 -1.93
CA ASP A 103 4.02 -16.01 -1.33
C ASP A 103 3.92 -16.14 0.20
N SER A 104 5.05 -16.09 0.90
CA SER A 104 5.07 -16.14 2.38
C SER A 104 5.44 -14.78 2.98
N PHE A 105 4.51 -14.19 3.75
CA PHE A 105 4.72 -12.93 4.48
C PHE A 105 4.34 -13.08 5.95
N ASP A 106 5.12 -12.49 6.85
CA ASP A 106 4.81 -12.50 8.30
C ASP A 106 3.87 -11.32 8.66
N ILE A 107 2.62 -11.42 8.22
CA ILE A 107 1.59 -10.40 8.49
C ILE A 107 1.33 -10.28 9.98
N HIS A 108 1.42 -11.39 10.72
CA HIS A 108 1.18 -11.38 12.16
C HIS A 108 2.22 -10.52 12.90
N TYR A 109 3.51 -10.68 12.59
CA TYR A 109 4.57 -9.85 13.14
C TYR A 109 4.33 -8.36 12.89
N HIS A 110 4.02 -7.99 11.64
CA HIS A 110 3.78 -6.59 11.29
C HIS A 110 2.50 -6.02 11.93
N THR A 111 1.45 -6.84 12.05
CA THR A 111 0.21 -6.47 12.73
C THR A 111 0.45 -6.17 14.21
N GLU A 112 1.14 -7.05 14.92
CA GLU A 112 1.43 -6.83 16.35
C GLU A 112 2.37 -5.65 16.58
N MET A 113 3.32 -5.42 15.67
CA MET A 113 4.17 -4.24 15.69
C MET A 113 3.37 -2.94 15.56
N LEU A 114 2.46 -2.84 14.58
CA LEU A 114 1.60 -1.68 14.42
C LEU A 114 0.69 -1.48 15.65
N LYS A 115 0.14 -2.56 16.21
CA LYS A 115 -0.64 -2.49 17.47
C LYS A 115 0.18 -1.92 18.61
N ALA A 116 1.43 -2.33 18.75
CA ALA A 116 2.32 -1.79 19.79
C ALA A 116 2.53 -0.28 19.60
N TYR A 117 2.81 0.17 18.38
CA TYR A 117 2.99 1.60 18.09
C TYR A 117 1.74 2.43 18.34
N ILE A 118 0.57 1.94 17.92
CA ILE A 118 -0.70 2.63 18.13
C ILE A 118 -1.03 2.71 19.64
N LYS A 119 -0.75 1.64 20.42
CA LYS A 119 -0.88 1.65 21.89
C LYS A 119 0.02 2.68 22.54
N GLU A 120 1.29 2.76 22.13
CA GLU A 120 2.23 3.75 22.63
C GLU A 120 1.78 5.19 22.34
N MET A 121 0.99 5.40 21.30
CA MET A 121 0.39 6.70 20.97
C MET A 121 -0.90 7.00 21.76
N GLY A 122 -1.34 6.12 22.66
CA GLY A 122 -2.50 6.34 23.53
C GLY A 122 -3.84 5.90 22.94
N PHE A 123 -3.84 4.99 21.97
CA PHE A 123 -5.05 4.42 21.38
C PHE A 123 -5.24 2.95 21.76
N ILE A 124 -6.48 2.47 21.62
CA ILE A 124 -6.84 1.04 21.70
C ILE A 124 -6.93 0.52 20.26
N PRO A 125 -5.90 -0.19 19.75
CA PRO A 125 -5.87 -0.62 18.37
C PRO A 125 -6.73 -1.85 18.12
N THR A 126 -7.50 -1.82 17.03
CA THR A 126 -8.27 -2.95 16.51
C THR A 126 -7.90 -3.19 15.05
N PRO A 127 -7.20 -4.28 14.71
CA PRO A 127 -6.95 -4.63 13.32
C PRO A 127 -8.25 -5.09 12.64
N LEU A 128 -8.43 -4.73 11.38
CA LEU A 128 -9.54 -5.17 10.53
C LEU A 128 -8.97 -5.67 9.20
N ASN A 129 -9.44 -6.81 8.69
CA ASN A 129 -9.00 -7.30 7.38
C ASN A 129 -9.33 -6.26 6.28
N GLU A 130 -8.36 -5.94 5.41
CA GLU A 130 -8.49 -4.88 4.41
C GLU A 130 -9.61 -5.16 3.39
N GLY A 131 -9.69 -6.38 2.87
CA GLY A 131 -10.76 -6.77 1.95
C GLY A 131 -12.13 -6.67 2.63
N PHE A 132 -12.22 -7.10 3.89
CA PHE A 132 -13.48 -7.03 4.65
C PHE A 132 -13.86 -5.61 5.05
N ALA A 133 -12.89 -4.71 5.25
CA ALA A 133 -13.15 -3.30 5.53
C ALA A 133 -13.96 -2.63 4.40
N ILE A 134 -13.76 -3.05 3.15
CA ILE A 134 -14.53 -2.56 1.99
C ILE A 134 -16.00 -2.95 2.13
N ALA A 135 -16.33 -4.12 2.69
CA ALA A 135 -17.73 -4.53 2.86
C ALA A 135 -18.51 -3.54 3.73
N PHE A 136 -17.88 -2.99 4.77
CA PHE A 136 -18.49 -1.95 5.62
C PHE A 136 -18.70 -0.61 4.89
N SER A 137 -17.96 -0.35 3.82
CA SER A 137 -18.13 0.85 2.99
C SER A 137 -19.21 0.64 1.93
N GLU A 138 -19.15 -0.50 1.23
CA GLU A 138 -19.88 -0.69 -0.03
C GLU A 138 -21.10 -1.60 0.07
N LEU A 139 -21.16 -2.52 1.05
CA LEU A 139 -22.14 -3.62 1.08
C LEU A 139 -23.12 -3.54 2.26
N LEU A 140 -23.17 -2.41 3.00
CA LEU A 140 -24.09 -2.26 4.14
C LEU A 140 -25.57 -2.42 3.76
N ASN A 141 -25.95 -1.97 2.56
CA ASN A 141 -27.32 -2.11 2.05
C ASN A 141 -27.65 -3.51 1.54
N ASP A 142 -26.63 -4.35 1.37
CA ASP A 142 -26.70 -5.72 0.84
C ASP A 142 -26.43 -6.75 1.94
N ASN A 143 -26.69 -6.38 3.21
CA ASN A 143 -26.41 -7.21 4.38
C ASN A 143 -24.97 -7.72 4.42
N LEU A 144 -24.00 -6.91 3.98
CA LEU A 144 -22.59 -7.27 3.86
C LEU A 144 -22.37 -8.55 3.01
N THR A 145 -23.14 -8.69 1.93
CA THR A 145 -23.05 -9.81 0.99
C THR A 145 -22.44 -9.35 -0.32
N GLY A 146 -21.34 -9.98 -0.74
CA GLY A 146 -20.65 -9.63 -1.99
C GLY A 146 -19.18 -10.02 -2.00
N ILE A 147 -18.50 -9.63 -3.08
CA ILE A 147 -17.05 -9.82 -3.25
C ILE A 147 -16.39 -8.44 -3.17
N CYS A 148 -15.46 -8.30 -2.24
CA CYS A 148 -14.67 -7.09 -2.04
C CYS A 148 -13.23 -7.32 -2.51
N VAL A 149 -12.72 -6.42 -3.34
CA VAL A 149 -11.35 -6.50 -3.86
C VAL A 149 -10.65 -5.15 -3.72
N SER A 150 -9.57 -5.11 -2.94
CA SER A 150 -8.69 -3.96 -2.77
C SER A 150 -7.48 -4.11 -3.71
N TRP A 151 -7.40 -3.28 -4.75
CA TRP A 151 -6.29 -3.30 -5.70
C TRP A 151 -5.17 -2.36 -5.25
N GLY A 152 -4.22 -2.89 -4.47
CA GLY A 152 -3.05 -2.15 -4.00
C GLY A 152 -1.86 -2.20 -4.97
N ALA A 153 -0.85 -1.38 -4.67
CA ALA A 153 0.42 -1.43 -5.39
C ALA A 153 1.17 -2.74 -5.13
N GLY A 154 1.26 -3.16 -3.87
CA GLY A 154 2.03 -4.35 -3.47
C GLY A 154 1.22 -5.63 -3.31
N LEU A 155 -0.07 -5.52 -2.99
CA LEU A 155 -0.96 -6.65 -2.74
C LEU A 155 -2.34 -6.37 -3.33
N VAL A 156 -3.07 -7.43 -3.64
CA VAL A 156 -4.51 -7.40 -3.90
C VAL A 156 -5.20 -8.15 -2.77
N ASN A 157 -5.94 -7.44 -1.91
CA ASN A 157 -6.64 -8.04 -0.77
C ASN A 157 -8.09 -8.34 -1.15
N ILE A 158 -8.53 -9.56 -0.86
CA ILE A 158 -9.83 -10.06 -1.27
C ILE A 158 -10.61 -10.56 -0.06
N ALA A 159 -11.90 -10.23 -0.01
CA ALA A 159 -12.84 -10.85 0.90
C ALA A 159 -14.13 -11.22 0.16
N VAL A 160 -14.64 -12.42 0.41
CA VAL A 160 -15.99 -12.81 0.00
C VAL A 160 -16.85 -12.88 1.25
N CYS A 161 -17.94 -12.11 1.26
CA CYS A 161 -18.80 -11.94 2.41
C CYS A 161 -20.22 -12.41 2.10
N TYR A 162 -20.88 -13.00 3.08
CA TYR A 162 -22.27 -13.43 3.01
C TYR A 162 -22.95 -13.16 4.34
N GLU A 163 -24.01 -12.34 4.32
CA GLU A 163 -24.80 -11.97 5.51
C GLU A 163 -23.96 -11.46 6.70
N GLY A 164 -22.84 -10.77 6.42
CA GLY A 164 -21.92 -10.25 7.45
C GLY A 164 -20.77 -11.17 7.81
N ASP A 165 -20.80 -12.43 7.39
CA ASP A 165 -19.71 -13.38 7.62
C ASP A 165 -18.71 -13.33 6.45
N PRO A 166 -17.41 -13.06 6.71
CA PRO A 166 -16.37 -13.21 5.70
C PRO A 166 -16.07 -14.69 5.48
N VAL A 167 -16.66 -15.28 4.44
CA VAL A 167 -16.51 -16.69 4.06
C VAL A 167 -15.06 -16.98 3.65
N ILE A 168 -14.43 -16.03 2.95
CA ILE A 168 -13.06 -16.13 2.45
C ILE A 168 -12.34 -14.80 2.65
N GLN A 169 -11.08 -14.87 3.05
CA GLN A 169 -10.17 -13.73 3.15
C GLN A 169 -8.77 -14.19 2.74
N PHE A 170 -8.20 -13.57 1.70
CA PHE A 170 -6.83 -13.84 1.26
C PHE A 170 -6.26 -12.67 0.49
N ALA A 171 -4.95 -12.68 0.27
CA ALA A 171 -4.25 -11.70 -0.56
C ALA A 171 -3.50 -12.36 -1.72
N LEU A 172 -3.17 -11.55 -2.72
CA LEU A 172 -2.29 -11.90 -3.82
C LEU A 172 -1.14 -10.91 -3.85
N THR A 173 0.05 -11.37 -4.20
CA THR A 173 1.27 -10.55 -4.18
C THR A 173 1.58 -9.86 -5.49
N LYS A 174 0.76 -10.11 -6.51
CA LYS A 174 0.75 -9.35 -7.75
C LYS A 174 -0.23 -8.19 -7.59
N GLY A 175 0.27 -6.97 -7.73
CA GLY A 175 -0.53 -5.74 -7.71
C GLY A 175 0.02 -4.73 -8.70
N GLY A 176 -0.18 -3.43 -8.42
CA GLY A 176 0.30 -2.35 -9.29
C GLY A 176 1.81 -2.36 -9.56
N ASP A 177 2.66 -2.68 -8.57
CA ASP A 177 4.11 -2.77 -8.70
C ASP A 177 4.53 -3.93 -9.62
N TRP A 178 3.77 -5.02 -9.61
CA TRP A 178 4.02 -6.18 -10.48
C TRP A 178 3.75 -5.82 -11.94
N ILE A 179 2.74 -5.00 -12.23
CA ILE A 179 2.48 -4.48 -13.58
C ILE A 179 3.67 -3.63 -14.05
N ASP A 180 4.13 -2.69 -13.23
CA ASP A 180 5.22 -1.77 -13.59
C ASP A 180 6.51 -2.54 -13.94
N GLN A 181 6.85 -3.54 -13.11
CA GLN A 181 8.01 -4.39 -13.32
C GLN A 181 7.86 -5.29 -14.55
N SER A 182 6.67 -5.86 -14.76
CA SER A 182 6.44 -6.81 -15.85
C SER A 182 6.42 -6.11 -17.21
N VAL A 183 5.75 -4.96 -17.31
CA VAL A 183 5.79 -4.11 -18.50
C VAL A 183 7.21 -3.64 -18.74
N GLY A 184 7.88 -3.07 -17.74
CA GLY A 184 9.26 -2.57 -17.89
C GLY A 184 10.21 -3.63 -18.43
N LYS A 185 10.08 -4.87 -17.96
CA LYS A 185 10.83 -6.02 -18.50
C LYS A 185 10.43 -6.39 -19.92
N ALA A 186 9.14 -6.34 -20.27
CA ALA A 186 8.64 -6.73 -21.58
C ALA A 186 9.05 -5.76 -22.70
N ILE A 187 9.15 -4.47 -22.40
CA ILE A 187 9.47 -3.43 -23.40
C ILE A 187 10.83 -2.75 -23.18
N ASP A 188 11.65 -3.29 -22.28
CA ASP A 188 13.00 -2.80 -21.92
C ASP A 188 13.03 -1.34 -21.46
N LEU A 189 12.12 -0.98 -20.55
CA LEU A 189 12.01 0.35 -19.95
C LEU A 189 12.10 0.28 -18.42
N ASN A 190 12.50 1.40 -17.81
CA ASN A 190 12.56 1.52 -16.36
C ASN A 190 11.13 1.42 -15.75
N PRO A 191 10.88 0.55 -14.75
CA PRO A 191 9.58 0.43 -14.09
C PRO A 191 9.02 1.75 -13.55
N THR A 192 9.87 2.68 -13.09
CA THR A 192 9.44 4.01 -12.63
C THR A 192 8.77 4.82 -13.75
N MET A 193 9.26 4.69 -15.00
CA MET A 193 8.62 5.36 -16.14
C MET A 193 7.25 4.75 -16.44
N ILE A 194 7.13 3.43 -16.30
CA ILE A 194 5.84 2.74 -16.47
C ILE A 194 4.85 3.19 -15.41
N GLN A 195 5.29 3.31 -14.16
CA GLN A 195 4.45 3.78 -13.06
C GLN A 195 3.90 5.18 -13.34
N ILE A 196 4.74 6.10 -13.83
CA ILE A 196 4.30 7.46 -14.19
C ILE A 196 3.25 7.41 -15.30
N GLU A 197 3.50 6.64 -16.37
CA GLU A 197 2.52 6.50 -17.45
C GLU A 197 1.20 5.89 -16.93
N LYS A 198 1.28 4.87 -16.08
CA LYS A 198 0.14 4.19 -15.43
C LYS A 198 -0.70 5.13 -14.57
N GLU A 199 -0.07 5.98 -13.77
CA GLU A 199 -0.74 6.82 -12.77
C GLU A 199 -1.09 8.23 -13.28
N GLU A 200 -0.33 8.77 -14.21
CA GLU A 200 -0.44 10.17 -14.68
C GLU A 200 -0.71 10.27 -16.19
N GLY A 201 -0.46 9.22 -16.97
CA GLY A 201 -0.58 9.21 -18.44
C GLY A 201 -2.01 9.17 -18.99
N ASN A 202 -3.02 9.29 -18.13
CA ASN A 202 -4.44 9.25 -18.49
C ASN A 202 -4.78 8.02 -19.37
N ILE A 203 -4.38 6.84 -18.90
CA ILE A 203 -4.59 5.57 -19.60
C ILE A 203 -6.07 5.20 -19.62
N ASP A 204 -6.54 4.84 -20.81
CA ASP A 204 -7.74 4.02 -21.00
C ASP A 204 -7.29 2.56 -21.20
N ILE A 205 -7.54 1.70 -20.22
CA ILE A 205 -7.17 0.27 -20.29
C ILE A 205 -7.96 -0.49 -21.36
N ILE A 206 -9.12 0.03 -21.79
CA ILE A 206 -9.95 -0.55 -22.84
C ILE A 206 -9.46 -0.12 -24.22
N ASN A 207 -9.06 1.15 -24.35
CA ASN A 207 -8.55 1.73 -25.60
C ASN A 207 -7.14 2.32 -25.40
N PRO A 208 -6.12 1.48 -25.12
CA PRO A 208 -4.78 1.98 -24.85
C PRO A 208 -4.15 2.60 -26.09
N VAL A 209 -3.40 3.69 -25.91
CA VAL A 209 -2.72 4.38 -27.02
C VAL A 209 -1.21 4.21 -26.92
N GLY A 210 -0.64 3.53 -27.91
CA GLY A 210 0.80 3.36 -28.04
C GLY A 210 1.37 2.25 -27.17
N LYS A 211 2.63 1.92 -27.42
CA LYS A 211 3.25 0.67 -26.96
C LYS A 211 3.25 0.48 -25.43
N ILE A 212 3.45 1.56 -24.66
CA ILE A 212 3.52 1.48 -23.21
C ILE A 212 2.14 1.18 -22.63
N GLN A 213 1.12 1.94 -23.05
CA GLN A 213 -0.25 1.76 -22.57
C GLN A 213 -0.83 0.41 -23.01
N GLU A 214 -0.53 -0.03 -24.24
CA GLU A 214 -0.93 -1.34 -24.75
C GLU A 214 -0.35 -2.46 -23.87
N ALA A 215 0.92 -2.39 -23.51
CA ALA A 215 1.54 -3.35 -22.61
C ALA A 215 0.92 -3.30 -21.20
N ILE A 216 0.66 -2.10 -20.65
CA ILE A 216 0.00 -1.94 -19.35
C ILE A 216 -1.38 -2.61 -19.36
N SER A 217 -2.20 -2.38 -20.39
CA SER A 217 -3.53 -2.99 -20.55
C SER A 217 -3.45 -4.53 -20.55
N VAL A 218 -2.50 -5.11 -21.28
CA VAL A 218 -2.28 -6.57 -21.27
C VAL A 218 -1.97 -7.10 -19.87
N TYR A 219 -1.06 -6.45 -19.15
CA TYR A 219 -0.69 -6.90 -17.80
C TYR A 219 -1.80 -6.67 -16.76
N TYR A 220 -2.65 -5.65 -16.93
CA TYR A 220 -3.89 -5.53 -16.16
C TYR A 220 -4.83 -6.71 -16.40
N GLY A 221 -5.04 -7.10 -17.66
CA GLY A 221 -5.86 -8.27 -18.00
C GLY A 221 -5.35 -9.54 -17.30
N ILE A 222 -4.04 -9.81 -17.40
CA ILE A 222 -3.40 -10.96 -16.73
C ILE A 222 -3.60 -10.90 -15.20
N LEU A 223 -3.47 -9.71 -14.60
CA LEU A 223 -3.65 -9.55 -13.16
C LEU A 223 -5.10 -9.80 -12.73
N ILE A 224 -6.07 -9.31 -13.49
CA ILE A 224 -7.50 -9.51 -13.23
C ILE A 224 -7.87 -10.97 -13.36
N ASP A 225 -7.47 -11.63 -14.45
CA ASP A 225 -7.71 -13.06 -14.67
C ASP A 225 -7.11 -13.89 -13.53
N TYR A 226 -5.86 -13.59 -13.15
CA TYR A 226 -5.18 -14.25 -12.04
C TYR A 226 -5.92 -14.08 -10.71
N ALA A 227 -6.47 -12.90 -10.43
CA ALA A 227 -7.24 -12.67 -9.22
C ALA A 227 -8.55 -13.46 -9.22
N LEU A 228 -9.27 -13.47 -10.35
CA LEU A 228 -10.52 -14.22 -10.51
C LEU A 228 -10.30 -15.73 -10.36
N ASP A 229 -9.25 -16.27 -10.98
CA ASP A 229 -8.88 -17.68 -10.87
C ASP A 229 -8.62 -18.09 -9.41
N ASN A 230 -7.91 -17.24 -8.64
CA ASN A 230 -7.66 -17.49 -7.22
C ASN A 230 -8.93 -17.35 -6.38
N ILE A 231 -9.83 -16.42 -6.70
CA ILE A 231 -11.15 -16.31 -6.04
C ILE A 231 -11.94 -17.60 -6.22
N LEU A 232 -12.03 -18.10 -7.45
CA LEU A 232 -12.73 -19.34 -7.76
C LEU A 232 -12.11 -20.52 -7.02
N PHE A 233 -10.78 -20.65 -7.06
CA PHE A 233 -10.05 -21.72 -6.38
C PHE A 233 -10.29 -21.74 -4.87
N GLU A 234 -10.25 -20.57 -4.20
CA GLU A 234 -10.51 -20.49 -2.77
C GLU A 234 -11.99 -20.74 -2.42
N LEU A 235 -12.92 -20.34 -3.29
CA LEU A 235 -14.36 -20.62 -3.15
C LEU A 235 -14.68 -22.11 -3.20
N GLU A 236 -14.09 -22.85 -4.15
CA GLU A 236 -14.30 -24.29 -4.29
C GLU A 236 -13.80 -25.09 -3.08
N ARG A 237 -12.80 -24.56 -2.37
CA ARG A 237 -12.19 -25.19 -1.19
C ARG A 237 -12.83 -24.78 0.13
N SER A 238 -13.68 -23.76 0.09
CA SER A 238 -14.34 -23.20 1.26
C SER A 238 -15.68 -23.88 1.49
N LYS A 239 -16.10 -23.94 2.76
CA LYS A 239 -17.46 -24.39 3.10
C LYS A 239 -18.42 -23.25 2.80
N LEU A 240 -18.96 -23.24 1.58
CA LEU A 240 -19.98 -22.28 1.21
C LEU A 240 -21.28 -22.53 2.01
N PRO A 241 -22.04 -21.47 2.35
CA PRO A 241 -23.37 -21.63 2.91
C PRO A 241 -24.22 -22.50 1.98
N ALA A 242 -24.99 -23.43 2.55
CA ALA A 242 -25.94 -24.20 1.76
C ALA A 242 -27.11 -23.29 1.37
N PHE A 243 -27.15 -22.88 0.10
CA PHE A 243 -28.29 -22.15 -0.44
C PHE A 243 -29.49 -23.10 -0.50
N ARG A 244 -30.63 -22.71 0.09
CA ARG A 244 -31.89 -23.40 -0.19
C ARG A 244 -32.26 -23.11 -1.64
N GLU A 245 -32.57 -24.15 -2.41
CA GLU A 245 -33.17 -23.96 -3.73
C GLU A 245 -34.45 -23.13 -3.57
N ALA A 246 -34.59 -22.09 -4.40
CA ALA A 246 -35.70 -21.15 -4.40
C ALA A 246 -36.99 -21.79 -4.94
#